data_AF-A0AAN8IBG6-F1
#
_entry.id   AF-A0AAN8IBG6-F1
#
_cell.length_a   1.000
_cell.length_b   1.000
_cell.length_c   1.000
_cell.angle_alpha   90.00
_cell.angle_beta   90.00
_cell.angle_gamma   90.00
#
_symmetry.space_group_name_H-M   'P 1'
#
loop_
_entity.id
_entity.type
_entity.pdbx_description
1 polymer ?
#
loop_
_entity_poly.entity_id
_entity_poly.type
_entity_poly.pdbx_seq_one_letter_code
_entity_poly.pdbx_strand_id
1 'polypeptide(L)'
;MTFIKGLALCAMISVVTSAHLTIKPSFLLVEEDWPLSQALPVVICPAGAQIITGDPTHFFTVVDLNTTCSTLQLNKYLDAD
;
A
#
# COMPACT_ATOMS: atom_id res chain seq x y z
N MET A 1 -0.24 -58.27 -17.95
CA MET A 1 0.30 -57.44 -16.87
C MET A 1 0.52 -56.04 -17.43
N THR A 2 -0.39 -55.11 -17.17
CA THR A 2 -0.30 -53.74 -17.69
C THR A 2 -0.50 -52.79 -16.51
N PHE A 3 0.60 -52.17 -16.06
CA PHE A 3 0.63 -51.26 -14.91
C PHE A 3 0.21 -49.85 -15.34
N ILE A 4 -0.90 -49.36 -14.79
CA ILE A 4 -1.34 -47.96 -14.95
C ILE A 4 -0.53 -47.11 -13.97
N LYS A 5 0.41 -46.31 -14.49
CA LYS A 5 1.11 -45.28 -13.72
C LYS A 5 0.15 -44.09 -13.52
N GLY A 6 -0.56 -44.07 -12.39
CA GLY A 6 -1.35 -42.93 -11.96
C GLY A 6 -0.45 -41.74 -11.65
N LEU A 7 -0.46 -40.74 -12.53
CA LEU A 7 0.15 -39.44 -12.27
C LEU A 7 -0.78 -38.67 -11.33
N ALA A 8 -0.45 -38.65 -10.03
CA ALA A 8 -1.17 -37.85 -9.05
C ALA A 8 -0.81 -36.37 -9.25
N LEU A 9 -1.68 -35.64 -9.95
CA LEU A 9 -1.59 -34.20 -10.12
C LEU A 9 -2.01 -33.54 -8.79
N CYS A 10 -1.05 -33.31 -7.89
CA CYS A 10 -1.28 -32.50 -6.69
C CYS A 10 -1.46 -31.03 -7.12
N ALA A 11 -2.72 -30.60 -7.24
CA ALA A 11 -3.06 -29.20 -7.40
C ALA A 11 -2.72 -28.44 -6.11
N MET A 12 -1.65 -27.65 -6.15
CA MET A 12 -1.32 -26.69 -5.10
C MET A 12 -2.38 -25.58 -5.10
N ILE A 13 -3.43 -25.74 -4.29
CA ILE A 13 -4.44 -24.71 -4.06
C ILE A 13 -3.75 -23.60 -3.24
N SER A 14 -3.28 -22.55 -3.92
CA SER A 14 -2.78 -21.36 -3.24
C SER A 14 -3.95 -20.69 -2.54
N VAL A 15 -3.98 -20.80 -1.21
CA VAL A 15 -4.95 -20.10 -0.37
C VAL A 15 -4.66 -18.61 -0.48
N VAL A 16 -5.52 -17.88 -1.20
CA VAL A 16 -5.46 -16.41 -1.26
C VAL A 16 -6.04 -15.89 0.04
N THR A 17 -5.17 -15.53 0.99
CA THR A 17 -5.61 -14.92 2.25
C THR A 17 -5.94 -13.45 1.98
N SER A 18 -7.20 -13.07 2.09
CA SER A 18 -7.58 -11.65 2.06
C SER A 18 -7.12 -11.00 3.37
N ALA A 19 -6.12 -10.13 3.31
CA ALA A 19 -5.70 -9.34 4.46
C ALA A 19 -6.65 -8.15 4.65
N HIS A 20 -7.21 -7.99 5.85
CA HIS A 20 -8.06 -6.84 6.17
C HIS A 20 -7.20 -5.56 6.24
N LEU A 21 -7.42 -4.64 5.30
CA LEU A 21 -6.83 -3.30 5.33
C LEU A 21 -7.59 -2.46 6.38
N THR A 22 -7.00 -2.25 7.55
CA THR A 22 -7.57 -1.38 8.58
C THR A 22 -6.98 0.02 8.43
N ILE A 23 -7.77 0.98 7.94
CA ILE A 23 -7.35 2.38 7.80
C ILE A 23 -7.88 3.15 9.02
N LYS A 24 -6.98 3.59 9.92
CA LYS A 24 -7.32 4.51 11.02
C LYS A 24 -6.24 5.60 11.14
N PRO A 25 -6.60 6.89 11.07
CA PRO A 25 -7.91 7.46 10.69
C PRO A 25 -8.20 7.28 9.18
N SER A 26 -9.48 7.23 8.80
CA SER A 26 -9.89 7.15 7.38
C SER A 26 -9.73 8.46 6.61
N PHE A 27 -9.30 9.52 7.28
CA PHE A 27 -9.02 10.83 6.72
C PHE A 27 -7.71 11.35 7.32
N LEU A 28 -6.89 11.95 6.48
CA LEU A 28 -5.67 12.62 6.89
C LEU A 28 -5.87 14.12 6.70
N LEU A 29 -5.71 14.88 7.77
CA LEU A 29 -5.62 16.34 7.72
C LEU A 29 -4.15 16.70 7.67
N VAL A 30 -3.77 17.50 6.68
CA VAL A 30 -2.40 17.98 6.48
C VAL A 30 -2.48 19.49 6.46
N GLU A 31 -1.70 20.13 7.33
CA GLU A 31 -1.57 21.59 7.35
C GLU A 31 -0.92 22.07 6.04
N GLU A 32 -1.31 23.25 5.55
CA GLU A 32 -0.76 23.83 4.32
C GLU A 32 0.74 24.09 4.40
N ASP A 33 1.23 24.41 5.61
CA ASP A 33 2.63 24.67 5.91
C ASP A 33 3.45 23.39 6.18
N TRP A 34 2.88 22.20 5.97
CA TRP A 34 3.60 20.95 6.18
C TRP A 34 4.87 20.90 5.34
N PRO A 35 6.04 20.61 5.94
CA PRO A 35 7.29 20.68 5.20
C PRO A 35 7.34 19.67 4.05
N LEU A 36 7.83 20.14 2.90
CA LEU A 36 8.12 19.25 1.78
C LEU A 36 9.16 18.21 2.19
N SER A 37 9.03 17.03 1.61
CA SER A 37 9.90 15.90 1.90
C SER A 37 9.88 15.43 3.37
N GLN A 38 8.93 15.89 4.19
CA GLN A 38 8.70 15.33 5.52
C GLN A 38 7.61 14.25 5.47
N ALA A 39 7.87 13.13 6.16
CA ALA A 39 6.90 12.05 6.28
C ALA A 39 5.67 12.52 7.07
N LEU A 40 4.48 12.27 6.52
CA LEU A 40 3.21 12.51 7.16
C LEU A 40 3.01 11.53 8.32
N PRO A 41 2.25 11.90 9.36
CA PRO A 41 2.04 11.06 10.54
C PRO A 41 1.02 9.92 10.27
N VAL A 42 1.16 9.25 9.13
CA VAL A 42 0.36 8.10 8.72
C VAL A 42 1.24 6.90 8.45
N VAL A 43 0.76 5.73 8.85
CA VAL A 43 1.44 4.45 8.64
C VAL A 43 0.47 3.53 7.89
N ILE A 44 0.89 3.07 6.73
CA ILE A 44 0.10 2.21 5.84
C ILE A 44 0.76 0.85 5.78
N CYS A 45 0.04 -0.18 6.26
CA CYS A 45 0.49 -1.57 6.23
C CYS A 45 -0.68 -2.46 5.73
N PRO A 46 -0.40 -3.55 4.99
CA PRO A 46 0.92 -4.07 4.61
C PRO A 46 1.60 -3.25 3.50
N ALA A 47 2.88 -3.51 3.25
CA ALA A 47 3.69 -2.85 2.22
C ALA A 47 3.09 -2.98 0.82
N GLY A 48 3.51 -2.11 -0.10
CA GLY A 48 3.02 -2.08 -1.48
C GLY A 48 1.76 -1.22 -1.66
N ALA A 49 1.50 -0.29 -0.74
CA ALA A 49 0.48 0.73 -0.91
C ALA A 49 0.80 1.61 -2.12
N GLN A 50 -0.22 1.97 -2.89
CA GLN A 50 -0.10 2.81 -4.07
C GLN A 50 -1.26 3.79 -4.11
N ILE A 51 -0.99 5.01 -4.57
CA ILE A 51 -2.03 6.01 -4.80
C ILE A 51 -2.60 5.75 -6.19
N ILE A 52 -3.82 5.20 -6.24
CA ILE A 52 -4.48 4.83 -7.49
C ILE A 52 -5.33 5.96 -8.09
N THR A 53 -5.80 6.89 -7.27
CA THR A 53 -6.67 8.02 -7.65
C THR A 53 -6.47 9.19 -6.68
N GLY A 54 -6.94 10.38 -7.05
CA GLY A 54 -6.95 11.56 -6.16
C GLY A 54 -5.63 12.33 -6.09
N ASP A 55 -4.59 11.90 -6.81
CA ASP A 55 -3.31 12.63 -6.90
C ASP A 55 -2.82 12.80 -8.35
N PRO A 56 -3.52 13.59 -9.18
CA PRO A 56 -3.20 13.76 -10.60
C PRO A 56 -1.89 14.52 -10.85
N THR A 57 -1.33 15.20 -9.86
CA THR A 57 -0.09 15.99 -10.02
C THR A 57 1.06 15.53 -9.14
N HIS A 58 0.95 14.37 -8.49
CA HIS A 58 1.99 13.79 -7.63
C HIS A 58 2.35 14.67 -6.43
N PHE A 59 1.33 15.22 -5.76
CA PHE A 59 1.44 15.90 -4.47
C PHE A 59 1.99 14.99 -3.40
N PHE A 60 1.67 13.69 -3.47
CA PHE A 60 2.08 12.72 -2.47
C PHE A 60 3.02 11.69 -3.07
N THR A 61 3.90 11.15 -2.23
CA THR A 61 4.70 9.97 -2.56
C THR A 61 4.62 8.98 -1.43
N VAL A 62 4.45 7.72 -1.80
CA VAL A 62 4.52 6.60 -0.86
C VAL A 62 6.00 6.29 -0.61
N VAL A 63 6.42 6.35 0.64
CA VAL A 63 7.81 6.07 1.05
C VAL A 63 7.79 4.90 2.03
N ASP A 64 8.67 3.93 1.82
CA ASP A 64 8.79 2.79 2.73
C ASP A 64 9.37 3.24 4.09
N LEU A 65 8.65 2.97 5.17
CA LEU A 65 9.18 3.11 6.53
C LEU A 65 10.06 1.91 6.89
N ASN A 66 9.66 0.73 6.42
CA ASN A 66 10.36 -0.53 6.60
C ASN A 66 9.89 -1.58 5.57
N THR A 67 10.27 -2.84 5.74
CA THR A 67 9.90 -3.94 4.82
C THR A 67 8.41 -4.30 4.80
N THR A 68 7.62 -3.78 5.73
CA THR A 68 6.21 -4.16 5.96
C THR A 68 5.22 -3.00 5.92
N CYS A 69 5.70 -1.76 6.00
CA CYS A 69 4.89 -0.57 6.17
C CYS A 69 5.50 0.61 5.42
N SER A 70 4.62 1.50 4.98
CA SER A 70 4.94 2.72 4.25
C SER A 70 4.27 3.93 4.88
N THR A 71 4.66 5.11 4.44
CA THR A 71 4.07 6.40 4.81
C THR A 71 3.87 7.26 3.57
N LEU A 72 3.22 8.41 3.73
CA LEU A 72 3.07 9.42 2.70
C LEU A 72 4.03 10.57 2.96
N GLN A 73 4.55 11.16 1.90
CA GLN A 73 5.39 12.34 1.94
C GLN A 73 4.81 13.39 1.01
N LEU A 74 4.86 14.65 1.40
CA LEU A 74 4.40 15.77 0.59
C LEU A 74 5.52 16.25 -0.36
N ASN A 75 5.21 16.34 -1.65
CA ASN A 75 6.13 16.80 -2.70
C ASN A 75 5.90 18.24 -3.12
N LYS A 76 4.71 18.78 -2.84
CA LYS A 76 4.28 20.12 -3.25
C LYS A 76 3.48 20.76 -2.14
N TYR A 77 3.61 22.08 -2.00
CA TYR A 77 2.82 22.83 -1.03
C TYR A 77 1.33 22.70 -1.35
N LEU A 78 0.53 22.53 -0.31
CA LEU A 78 -0.91 22.53 -0.45
C LEU A 78 -1.36 23.99 -0.54
N ASP A 79 -2.11 24.31 -1.57
CA ASP A 79 -2.71 25.62 -1.79
C ASP A 79 -4.21 25.39 -1.76
N ALA A 80 -4.87 25.94 -0.74
CA ALA A 80 -6.31 25.78 -0.51
C ALA A 80 -7.03 27.09 -0.84
N ASP A 81 -6.79 27.60 -2.04
CA ASP A 81 -7.37 28.81 -2.62
C ASP A 81 -8.51 28.52 -3.62
#